data_AF-A0A4D4LJ44-F1
#
_entry.id   AF-A0A4D4LJ44-F1
#
_cell.length_a   1.000
_cell.length_b   1.000
_cell.length_c   1.000
_cell.angle_alpha   90.00
_cell.angle_beta   90.00
_cell.angle_gamma   90.00
#
_symmetry.space_group_name_H-M   'P 1'
#
loop_
_entity.id
_entity.type
_entity.pdbx_description
1 polymer ?
#
loop_
_entity_poly.entity_id
_entity_poly.type
_entity_poly.pdbx_seq_one_letter_code
_entity_poly.pdbx_strand_id
1 'polypeptide(L)'
;MRGLCNGHVIRWRHRGRPDMEDFLADAGLPVRGRQALSICKVAGCRYGNFGKGLCGKHYDRWVRAGRPGPEVWDAPDLVAPGVAPAECRLSFCTLWAEGPQKIFCRSHHERWTNAGSPHPERFAMDCELTGTAHIATSPASSRWNSSTGCSAGPTPTAARPRPAP
;
A
#
# COMPACT_ATOMS: atom_id res chain seq x y z
N MET A 1 -10.52 -33.07 7.12
CA MET A 1 -11.27 -31.85 7.48
C MET A 1 -11.61 -31.06 6.24
N ARG A 2 -12.89 -30.96 5.89
CA ARG A 2 -13.43 -30.12 4.81
C ARG A 2 -14.06 -28.90 5.49
N GLY A 3 -13.66 -27.68 5.15
CA GLY A 3 -14.31 -26.47 5.70
C GLY A 3 -13.46 -25.20 5.75
N LEU A 4 -12.13 -25.29 5.78
CA LEU A 4 -11.24 -24.12 5.80
C LEU A 4 -10.45 -23.98 4.50
N CYS A 5 -10.36 -22.75 3.97
CA CYS A 5 -9.45 -22.43 2.88
C CYS A 5 -7.99 -22.45 3.37
N ASN A 6 -7.02 -22.52 2.46
CA ASN A 6 -5.60 -22.60 2.82
C ASN A 6 -5.13 -21.45 3.72
N GLY A 7 -5.59 -20.21 3.45
CA GLY A 7 -5.30 -19.05 4.31
C GLY A 7 -5.82 -19.20 5.74
N HIS A 8 -7.02 -19.76 5.92
CA HIS A 8 -7.57 -20.05 7.25
C HIS A 8 -6.86 -21.23 7.92
N VAL A 9 -6.42 -22.24 7.18
CA VAL A 9 -5.61 -23.35 7.73
C VAL A 9 -4.27 -22.84 8.28
N ILE A 10 -3.58 -21.95 7.54
CA ILE A 10 -2.33 -21.35 7.98
C ILE A 10 -2.56 -20.50 9.25
N ARG A 11 -3.59 -19.66 9.25
CA ARG A 11 -3.94 -18.80 10.40
C ARG A 11 -4.32 -19.61 11.64
N TRP A 12 -5.11 -20.67 11.48
CA TRP A 12 -5.52 -21.56 12.56
C TRP A 12 -4.31 -22.22 13.24
N ARG A 13 -3.35 -22.71 12.43
CA ARG A 13 -2.08 -23.26 12.94
C ARG A 13 -1.28 -22.21 13.73
N HIS A 14 -1.16 -20.99 13.20
CA HIS A 14 -0.37 -19.93 13.82
C HIS A 14 -0.95 -19.42 15.16
N ARG A 15 -2.24 -19.66 15.42
CA ARG A 15 -2.93 -19.35 16.68
C ARG A 15 -2.90 -20.49 17.69
N GLY A 16 -2.12 -21.54 17.45
CA GLY A 16 -2.02 -22.68 18.36
C GLY A 16 -3.13 -23.72 18.18
N ARG A 17 -3.82 -23.70 17.04
CA ARG A 17 -4.89 -24.67 16.70
C ARG A 17 -6.02 -24.68 17.76
N PRO A 18 -6.63 -23.52 18.05
CA PRO A 18 -7.76 -23.45 18.97
C PRO A 18 -8.94 -24.29 18.47
N ASP A 19 -9.97 -24.44 19.29
CA ASP A 19 -11.21 -25.08 18.87
C ASP A 19 -11.77 -24.43 17.59
N MET A 20 -12.43 -25.24 16.75
CA MET A 20 -12.91 -24.77 15.45
C MET A 20 -14.03 -23.73 15.58
N GLU A 21 -14.90 -23.87 16.57
CA GLU A 21 -15.99 -22.93 16.82
C GLU A 21 -15.43 -21.59 17.31
N ASP A 22 -14.49 -21.61 18.25
CA ASP A 22 -13.75 -20.43 18.70
C ASP A 22 -12.99 -19.74 17.56
N PHE A 23 -12.36 -20.52 16.67
CA PHE A 23 -11.64 -20.00 15.52
C PHE A 23 -12.56 -19.33 14.50
N LEU A 24 -13.75 -19.89 14.28
CA LEU A 24 -14.74 -19.34 13.34
C LEU A 24 -15.48 -18.12 13.92
N ALA A 25 -15.66 -18.07 15.23
CA ALA A 25 -16.24 -16.91 15.92
C ALA A 25 -15.34 -15.66 15.87
N ASP A 26 -14.01 -15.83 15.80
CA ASP A 26 -13.06 -14.73 15.61
C ASP A 26 -12.67 -14.57 14.13
N ALA A 27 -13.41 -13.72 13.41
CA ALA A 27 -13.03 -13.25 12.06
C ALA A 27 -11.61 -12.63 12.04
N GLY A 28 -11.12 -12.19 13.19
CA GLY A 28 -9.81 -11.63 13.48
C GLY A 28 -9.53 -10.33 12.73
N LEU A 29 -8.28 -9.84 12.83
CA LEU A 29 -7.88 -8.61 12.15
C LEU A 29 -8.17 -8.69 10.64
N PRO A 30 -8.59 -7.57 10.01
CA PRO A 30 -8.74 -7.49 8.57
C PRO A 30 -7.47 -7.98 7.88
N VAL A 31 -7.63 -8.83 6.88
CA VAL A 31 -6.50 -9.23 6.03
C VAL A 31 -5.90 -7.96 5.44
N ARG A 32 -4.57 -7.81 5.43
CA ARG A 32 -3.88 -6.58 4.97
C ARG A 32 -4.36 -6.08 3.61
N GLY A 33 -4.84 -6.98 2.74
CA GLY A 33 -5.42 -6.64 1.44
C GLY A 33 -6.81 -6.02 1.45
N ARG A 34 -7.46 -5.91 2.62
CA ARG A 34 -8.77 -5.28 2.84
C ARG A 34 -8.69 -4.08 3.79
N GLN A 35 -7.49 -3.72 4.24
CA GLN A 35 -7.32 -2.56 5.11
C GLN A 35 -7.53 -1.27 4.29
N ALA A 36 -8.23 -0.30 4.88
CA ALA A 36 -8.43 1.00 4.25
C ALA A 36 -7.08 1.64 3.92
N LEU A 37 -6.88 1.93 2.63
CA LEU A 37 -5.69 2.63 2.16
C LEU A 37 -5.78 4.11 2.55
N SER A 38 -4.65 4.70 2.90
CA SER A 38 -4.60 6.11 3.26
C SER A 38 -4.87 7.00 2.04
N ILE A 39 -5.77 7.97 2.23
CA ILE A 39 -6.12 8.97 1.21
C ILE A 39 -5.15 10.15 1.23
N CYS A 40 -5.17 10.95 0.17
CA CYS A 40 -4.48 12.24 0.15
C CYS A 40 -5.07 13.18 1.22
N LYS A 41 -4.21 13.97 1.88
CA LYS A 41 -4.61 14.98 2.87
C LYS A 41 -5.22 16.24 2.24
N VAL A 42 -5.01 16.47 0.96
CA VAL A 42 -5.61 17.62 0.25
C VAL A 42 -7.12 17.40 0.17
N ALA A 43 -7.89 18.38 0.65
CA ALA A 43 -9.35 18.30 0.67
C ALA A 43 -9.93 17.99 -0.72
N GLY A 44 -10.93 17.11 -0.78
CA GLY A 44 -11.54 16.68 -2.04
C GLY A 44 -10.73 15.66 -2.85
N CYS A 45 -9.46 15.40 -2.53
CA CYS A 45 -8.63 14.45 -3.27
C CYS A 45 -8.72 13.03 -2.68
N ARG A 46 -9.37 12.10 -3.38
CA ARG A 46 -9.45 10.68 -2.97
C ARG A 46 -8.42 9.78 -3.67
N TYR A 47 -7.34 10.35 -4.21
CA TYR A 47 -6.21 9.54 -4.68
C TYR A 47 -5.42 8.95 -3.51
N GLY A 48 -4.81 7.79 -3.72
CA GLY A 48 -4.03 7.10 -2.68
C GLY A 48 -2.76 7.86 -2.29
N ASN A 49 -2.44 7.85 -1.00
CA ASN A 49 -1.24 8.45 -0.44
C ASN A 49 0.03 7.75 -0.95
N PHE A 50 0.99 8.52 -1.45
CA PHE A 50 2.32 8.08 -1.86
C PHE A 50 3.38 8.29 -0.80
N GLY A 51 3.33 9.44 -0.14
CA GLY A 51 4.28 9.84 0.86
C GLY A 51 3.91 11.19 1.46
N LYS A 52 4.30 11.41 2.72
CA LYS A 52 4.04 12.66 3.45
C LYS A 52 2.56 13.09 3.52
N GLY A 53 1.62 12.18 3.28
CA GLY A 53 0.19 12.54 3.26
C GLY A 53 -0.35 12.87 1.88
N LEU A 54 0.47 12.88 0.83
CA LEU A 54 0.10 13.37 -0.50
C LEU A 54 -0.01 12.22 -1.50
N CYS A 55 -0.93 12.32 -2.46
CA CYS A 55 -0.92 11.44 -3.64
C CYS A 55 0.29 11.76 -4.54
N GLY A 56 0.62 10.88 -5.49
CA GLY A 56 1.80 11.08 -6.35
C GLY A 56 1.80 12.43 -7.07
N LYS A 57 0.66 12.81 -7.66
CA LYS A 57 0.52 14.09 -8.37
C LYS A 57 0.69 15.32 -7.45
N HIS A 58 0.10 15.28 -6.25
CA HIS A 58 0.26 16.35 -5.26
C HIS A 58 1.68 16.40 -4.71
N TYR A 59 2.28 15.26 -4.45
CA TYR A 59 3.69 15.15 -4.04
C TYR A 59 4.62 15.77 -5.09
N ASP A 60 4.41 15.47 -6.37
CA ASP A 60 5.24 16.02 -7.44
C ASP A 60 5.09 17.55 -7.56
N ARG A 61 3.87 18.09 -7.44
CA ARG A 61 3.63 19.54 -7.44
C ARG A 61 4.24 20.21 -6.21
N TRP A 62 4.11 19.61 -5.03
CA TRP A 62 4.74 20.08 -3.80
C TRP A 62 6.28 20.13 -3.89
N VAL A 63 6.89 19.10 -4.47
CA VAL A 63 8.34 19.06 -4.71
C VAL A 63 8.76 20.14 -5.70
N ARG A 64 8.02 20.34 -6.81
CA ARG A 64 8.30 21.40 -7.78
C ARG A 64 8.13 22.81 -7.20
N ALA A 65 7.24 22.98 -6.23
CA ALA A 65 7.05 24.23 -5.50
C ALA A 65 8.14 24.49 -4.43
N GLY A 66 9.15 23.61 -4.32
CA GLY A 66 10.24 23.78 -3.35
C GLY A 66 9.93 23.23 -1.96
N ARG A 67 8.97 22.30 -1.83
CA ARG A 67 8.57 21.66 -0.57
C ARG A 67 8.13 22.65 0.53
N PRO A 68 7.22 23.60 0.24
CA PRO A 68 6.70 24.53 1.23
C PRO A 68 6.04 23.82 2.42
N GLY A 69 5.99 24.49 3.57
CA GLY A 69 5.20 24.01 4.72
C GLY A 69 3.71 23.91 4.39
N PRO A 70 2.95 23.05 5.10
CA PRO A 70 1.53 22.82 4.83
C PRO A 70 0.67 24.09 4.97
N GLU A 71 1.08 25.02 5.84
CA GLU A 71 0.36 26.30 6.07
C GLU A 71 0.41 27.24 4.86
N VAL A 72 1.42 27.10 4.01
CA VAL A 72 1.74 28.03 2.91
C VAL A 72 1.47 27.40 1.55
N TRP A 73 1.35 26.07 1.49
CA TRP A 73 1.19 25.37 0.24
C TRP A 73 -0.28 25.29 -0.18
N ASP A 74 -0.68 26.18 -1.08
CA ASP A 74 -1.97 26.07 -1.77
C ASP A 74 -1.91 24.91 -2.79
N ALA A 75 -2.44 23.76 -2.38
CA ALA A 75 -2.39 22.55 -3.18
C ALA A 75 -3.41 22.64 -4.33
N PRO A 76 -2.97 22.70 -5.59
CA PRO A 76 -3.90 22.85 -6.70
C PRO A 76 -4.79 21.63 -6.86
N ASP A 77 -6.04 21.85 -7.26
CA ASP A 77 -6.96 20.77 -7.61
C ASP A 77 -6.38 19.95 -8.77
N LEU A 78 -6.58 18.64 -8.69
CA LEU A 78 -6.18 17.66 -9.69
C LEU A 78 -7.36 17.17 -10.52
N VAL A 79 -8.59 17.44 -10.08
CA VAL A 79 -9.81 17.05 -10.76
C VAL A 79 -10.29 18.24 -11.57
N ALA A 80 -10.51 18.02 -12.87
CA ALA A 80 -11.10 19.05 -13.71
C ALA A 80 -12.56 19.28 -13.27
N PRO A 81 -13.04 20.53 -13.21
CA PRO A 81 -14.43 20.82 -12.89
C PRO A 81 -15.39 20.02 -13.79
N GLY A 82 -16.40 19.39 -13.19
CA GLY A 82 -17.40 18.61 -13.91
C GLY A 82 -16.96 17.20 -14.35
N VAL A 83 -15.72 16.78 -14.08
CA VAL A 83 -15.24 15.43 -14.40
C VAL A 83 -15.08 14.62 -13.11
N ALA A 84 -15.99 13.67 -12.87
CA ALA A 84 -15.85 12.75 -11.76
C ALA A 84 -14.72 11.74 -12.03
N PRO A 85 -13.71 11.61 -11.15
CA PRO A 85 -12.69 10.58 -11.29
C PRO A 85 -13.30 9.18 -11.16
N ALA A 86 -12.78 8.23 -11.95
CA ALA A 86 -13.16 6.83 -11.80
C ALA A 86 -12.77 6.30 -10.41
N GLU A 87 -13.67 5.57 -9.77
CA GLU A 87 -13.41 4.91 -8.50
C GLU A 87 -12.68 3.57 -8.70
N CYS A 88 -12.00 3.10 -7.66
CA CYS A 88 -11.40 1.78 -7.65
C CYS A 88 -12.48 0.70 -7.78
N ARG A 89 -12.28 -0.28 -8.68
CA ARG A 89 -13.25 -1.36 -8.93
C ARG A 89 -13.52 -2.27 -7.73
N LEU A 90 -12.65 -2.30 -6.74
CA LEU A 90 -12.88 -3.07 -5.52
C LEU A 90 -13.93 -2.38 -4.65
N SER A 91 -15.04 -3.07 -4.39
CA SER A 91 -16.22 -2.57 -3.65
C SER A 91 -15.89 -2.00 -2.26
N PHE A 92 -14.85 -2.52 -1.61
CA PHE A 92 -14.39 -2.08 -0.29
C PHE A 92 -13.36 -0.93 -0.34
N CYS A 93 -12.98 -0.44 -1.52
CA CYS A 93 -11.96 0.60 -1.68
C CYS A 93 -12.60 1.91 -2.16
N THR A 94 -12.45 2.98 -1.36
CA THR A 94 -12.99 4.30 -1.68
C THR A 94 -12.01 5.22 -2.41
N LEU A 95 -10.83 4.73 -2.80
CA LEU A 95 -9.85 5.52 -3.54
C LEU A 95 -10.22 5.64 -5.02
N TRP A 96 -9.78 6.72 -5.66
CA TRP A 96 -9.86 6.90 -7.10
C TRP A 96 -8.79 6.10 -7.85
N ALA A 97 -9.15 5.67 -9.06
CA ALA A 97 -8.25 5.05 -10.03
C ALA A 97 -7.33 6.10 -10.68
N GLU A 98 -6.08 5.73 -10.95
CA GLU A 98 -5.07 6.66 -11.52
C GLU A 98 -5.28 6.92 -13.01
N GLY A 99 -6.29 7.75 -13.32
CA GLY A 99 -6.62 8.16 -14.68
C GLY A 99 -7.73 7.33 -15.32
N PRO A 100 -8.26 7.78 -16.46
CA PRO A 100 -9.50 7.28 -17.04
C PRO A 100 -9.43 5.83 -17.55
N GLN A 101 -8.22 5.33 -17.86
CA GLN A 101 -8.02 3.97 -18.36
C GLN A 101 -7.73 2.93 -17.26
N LYS A 102 -7.44 3.39 -16.04
CA LYS A 102 -7.15 2.49 -14.91
C LYS A 102 -8.47 2.15 -14.21
N ILE A 103 -8.61 0.89 -13.83
CA ILE A 103 -9.78 0.36 -13.11
C ILE A 103 -9.53 0.14 -11.62
N PHE A 104 -8.27 0.27 -11.18
CA PHE A 104 -7.87 0.14 -9.79
C PHE A 104 -7.18 1.43 -9.33
N CYS A 105 -7.29 1.76 -8.04
CA CYS A 105 -6.41 2.75 -7.42
C CYS A 105 -4.95 2.29 -7.50
N ARG A 106 -3.99 3.21 -7.34
CA ARG A 106 -2.57 2.90 -7.50
C ARG A 106 -2.11 1.64 -6.76
N SER A 107 -2.41 1.55 -5.46
CA SER A 107 -1.96 0.43 -4.62
C SER A 107 -2.54 -0.90 -5.07
N HIS A 108 -3.81 -0.92 -5.49
CA HIS A 108 -4.44 -2.13 -6.03
C HIS A 108 -3.95 -2.44 -7.44
N HIS A 109 -3.63 -1.42 -8.24
CA HIS A 109 -3.01 -1.60 -9.55
C HIS A 109 -1.62 -2.22 -9.43
N GLU A 110 -0.77 -1.70 -8.54
CA GLU A 110 0.55 -2.27 -8.26
C GLU A 110 0.45 -3.72 -7.78
N ARG A 111 -0.48 -4.00 -6.86
CA ARG A 111 -0.74 -5.36 -6.37
C ARG A 111 -1.21 -6.30 -7.49
N TRP A 112 -2.09 -5.81 -8.36
CA TRP A 112 -2.59 -6.54 -9.52
C TRP A 112 -1.46 -6.86 -10.51
N THR A 113 -0.59 -5.89 -10.79
CA THR A 113 0.60 -6.08 -11.62
C THR A 113 1.57 -7.08 -11.01
N ASN A 114 1.83 -6.98 -9.70
CA ASN A 114 2.69 -7.93 -8.97
C ASN A 114 2.11 -9.35 -8.92
N ALA A 115 0.79 -9.50 -9.08
CA ALA A 115 0.13 -10.80 -9.22
C ALA A 115 0.19 -11.36 -10.66
N GLY A 116 0.92 -10.70 -11.57
CA GLY A 116 1.03 -11.10 -12.98
C GLY A 116 -0.08 -10.56 -13.88
N SER A 117 -0.79 -9.52 -13.44
CA SER A 117 -1.88 -8.89 -14.20
C SER A 117 -2.98 -9.87 -14.67
N PRO A 118 -3.55 -10.70 -13.77
CA PRO A 118 -4.63 -11.63 -14.13
C PRO A 118 -5.89 -10.90 -14.60
N HIS A 119 -6.91 -11.62 -15.08
CA HIS A 119 -8.17 -10.97 -15.46
C HIS A 119 -8.73 -10.08 -14.32
N PRO A 120 -9.12 -8.82 -14.57
CA PRO A 120 -9.45 -7.89 -13.48
C PRO A 120 -10.60 -8.32 -12.57
N GLU A 121 -11.66 -8.92 -13.14
CA GLU A 121 -12.76 -9.46 -12.32
C GLU A 121 -12.33 -10.61 -11.44
N ARG A 122 -11.47 -11.49 -11.96
CA ARG A 122 -10.91 -12.58 -11.18
C ARG A 122 -10.11 -12.04 -10.00
N PHE A 123 -9.24 -11.06 -10.25
CA PHE A 123 -8.49 -10.39 -9.21
C PHE A 123 -9.38 -9.71 -8.16
N ALA A 124 -10.46 -9.06 -8.60
CA ALA A 124 -11.41 -8.41 -7.71
C ALA A 124 -12.11 -9.41 -6.78
N MET A 125 -12.65 -10.50 -7.35
CA MET A 125 -13.26 -11.58 -6.57
C MET A 125 -12.26 -12.20 -5.58
N ASP A 126 -11.01 -12.44 -6.00
CA ASP A 126 -9.98 -13.00 -5.12
C ASP A 126 -9.70 -12.06 -3.93
N CYS A 127 -9.63 -10.74 -4.19
CA CYS A 127 -9.48 -9.72 -3.15
C CYS A 127 -10.69 -9.65 -2.21
N GLU A 128 -11.91 -9.79 -2.73
CA GLU A 128 -13.18 -9.78 -1.97
C GLU A 128 -13.38 -11.04 -1.12
N LEU A 129 -13.00 -12.21 -1.63
CA LEU A 129 -13.20 -13.49 -0.92
C LEU A 129 -12.10 -13.72 0.10
N THR A 130 -10.84 -13.61 -0.30
CA THR A 130 -9.72 -14.11 0.51
C THR A 130 -8.93 -13.01 1.21
N GLY A 131 -9.00 -11.76 0.73
CA GLY A 131 -8.12 -10.67 1.17
C GLY A 131 -6.65 -10.92 0.81
N THR A 132 -6.37 -12.08 0.23
CA THR A 132 -5.07 -12.47 -0.30
C THR A 132 -5.00 -12.01 -1.74
N ALA A 133 -4.08 -11.11 -2.02
CA ALA A 133 -3.21 -11.30 -3.16
C ALA A 133 -1.94 -11.84 -2.52
N HIS A 134 -1.83 -13.16 -2.48
CA HIS A 134 -0.56 -13.77 -2.13
C HIS A 134 0.44 -13.36 -3.21
N ILE A 135 1.63 -12.93 -2.78
CA ILE A 135 2.82 -12.93 -3.63
C ILE A 135 3.09 -14.40 -3.91
N ALA A 136 2.92 -14.83 -5.15
CA ALA A 136 3.53 -16.07 -5.59
C ALA A 136 5.04 -15.83 -5.55
N THR A 137 5.70 -16.32 -4.50
CA THR A 137 7.14 -16.46 -4.50
C THR A 137 7.48 -17.58 -5.49
N SER A 138 7.69 -17.21 -6.74
CA SER A 138 8.52 -18.00 -7.65
C SER A 138 9.82 -17.23 -7.90
N PRO A 139 10.98 -17.90 -7.90
CA PRO A 139 12.27 -17.24 -7.94
C PRO A 139 12.59 -16.74 -9.35
N ALA A 140 13.34 -15.64 -9.39
CA ALA A 140 14.00 -15.05 -10.55
C ALA A 140 13.08 -14.36 -11.58
N SER A 141 12.99 -13.04 -11.49
CA SER A 141 13.75 -12.17 -12.42
C SER A 141 13.62 -10.69 -12.07
N SER A 142 14.72 -9.97 -12.30
CA SER A 142 14.78 -8.52 -12.54
C SER A 142 14.90 -7.59 -11.32
N ARG A 143 16.13 -7.60 -10.76
CA ARG A 143 17.04 -6.44 -10.81
C ARG A 143 16.41 -5.09 -10.44
N TRP A 144 16.31 -4.84 -9.13
CA TRP A 144 16.33 -3.49 -8.60
C TRP A 144 17.71 -2.88 -8.83
N ASN A 145 17.88 -2.06 -9.87
CA ASN A 145 19.00 -1.15 -9.94
C ASN A 145 18.62 0.16 -9.23
N SER A 146 18.98 0.27 -7.95
CA SER A 146 18.96 1.54 -7.22
C SER A 146 20.35 2.15 -7.30
N SER A 147 20.68 2.80 -8.42
CA SER A 147 21.79 3.75 -8.44
C SER A 147 21.32 5.08 -7.90
N THR A 148 21.27 5.20 -6.58
CA THR A 148 21.42 6.49 -5.90
C THR A 148 22.28 6.24 -4.68
N GLY A 149 23.58 6.46 -4.86
CA GLY A 149 24.56 6.41 -3.78
C GLY A 149 24.17 7.39 -2.69
N CYS A 150 23.99 6.88 -1.48
CA CYS A 150 24.13 7.67 -0.27
C CYS A 150 25.52 7.40 0.27
N SER A 151 26.41 8.37 0.09
CA SER A 151 27.73 8.39 0.69
C SER A 151 27.61 8.28 2.20
N ALA A 152 28.30 7.31 2.79
CA ALA A 152 28.50 7.22 4.23
C ALA A 152 29.29 8.45 4.71
N GLY A 153 28.73 9.22 5.63
CA GLY A 153 29.48 10.22 6.39
C GLY A 153 30.54 9.54 7.28
N PRO A 154 31.61 10.26 7.66
CA PRO A 154 32.71 9.67 8.41
C PRO A 154 32.28 9.22 9.80
N THR A 155 32.78 8.04 10.19
CA THR A 155 32.70 7.45 11.53
C THR A 155 33.32 8.38 12.58
N PRO A 156 32.65 8.66 13.72
CA PRO A 156 33.32 9.30 14.85
C PRO A 156 34.29 8.33 15.52
N THR A 157 35.57 8.68 15.51
CA THR A 157 36.66 8.00 16.22
C THR A 157 36.38 8.01 17.73
N ALA A 158 36.39 6.84 18.36
CA ALA A 158 36.27 6.69 19.80
C ALA A 158 37.46 7.35 20.52
N ALA A 159 37.18 8.30 21.42
CA ALA A 159 38.15 8.89 22.31
C ALA A 159 38.53 7.89 23.43
N ARG A 160 39.83 7.73 23.67
CA ARG A 160 40.38 6.98 24.82
C ARG A 160 40.02 7.70 26.13
N PRO A 161 39.70 6.98 27.22
CA PRO A 161 39.53 7.59 28.52
C PRO A 161 40.87 8.06 29.10
N ARG A 162 40.83 9.23 29.77
CA ARG A 162 41.92 9.78 30.59
C ARG A 162 42.06 8.96 31.89
N PRO A 163 43.28 8.78 32.44
CA PRO A 163 43.45 8.28 33.80
C PRO A 163 43.05 9.36 34.82
N ALA A 164 42.45 8.91 35.93
CA ALA A 164 42.04 9.71 37.08
C ALA A 164 43.26 10.05 37.98
N PRO A 165 43.14 11.04 38.91
CA PRO A 165 44.28 11.64 39.61
C PRO A 165 44.98 10.73 40.62
#